data_AF-A0A0J6KFD8-F1
#
_entry.id   AF-A0A0J6KFD8-F1
#
_cell.length_a   1.000
_cell.length_b   1.000
_cell.length_c   1.000
_cell.angle_alpha   90.00
_cell.angle_beta   90.00
_cell.angle_gamma   90.00
#
_symmetry.space_group_name_H-M   'P 1'
#
loop_
_entity.id
_entity.type
_entity.pdbx_description
1 polymer ?
#
loop_
_entity_poly.entity_id
_entity_poly.type
_entity_poly.pdbx_seq_one_letter_code
_entity_poly.pdbx_strand_id
1 'polypeptide(L)'
;MHTFKQARAAAAAVLMLALSQVALAGATVDISKVSDKNSLVPGELVNAMEYHVNGVSGAAKANPPSSSKLKNLVAKWRGATVARFEYNYPGGTRVYNAMSGQDTADLLYEANSAGHKAYPGYLRQSSVEKAATNVNVPNGKLSATIGQQATDAELKALKTFEKDILDGAVPRGGSMVGYISQAPCASCDNVIRQQLANQTDYVSDIKISYLPKAAEEAEGSAARELAHEFNGRRLQSLKDNVMSLRGNAAARLNVGGGTAGCL
;
A
#
# COMPACT_ATOMS: atom_id res chain seq x y z
N MET A 1 -36.90 -49.71 46.02
CA MET A 1 -35.57 -49.12 45.79
C MET A 1 -35.39 -48.81 44.29
N HIS A 2 -36.01 -47.76 43.75
CA HIS A 2 -35.80 -47.36 42.35
C HIS A 2 -36.20 -45.89 42.14
N THR A 3 -35.36 -44.93 42.54
CA THR A 3 -35.64 -43.49 42.33
C THR A 3 -34.38 -42.64 42.46
N PHE A 4 -33.28 -42.94 41.75
CA PHE A 4 -32.08 -42.06 41.80
C PHE A 4 -31.18 -42.04 40.54
N LYS A 5 -31.68 -42.40 39.34
CA LYS A 5 -30.83 -42.43 38.12
C LYS A 5 -31.14 -41.40 37.02
N GLN A 6 -32.19 -40.58 37.12
CA GLN A 6 -32.57 -39.67 36.02
C GLN A 6 -32.12 -38.21 36.15
N ALA A 7 -31.48 -37.80 37.25
CA ALA A 7 -31.14 -36.39 37.47
C ALA A 7 -29.79 -35.91 36.87
N ARG A 8 -29.02 -36.79 36.20
CA ARG A 8 -27.67 -36.44 35.70
C ARG A 8 -27.57 -36.10 34.20
N ALA A 9 -28.63 -36.31 33.42
CA ALA A 9 -28.60 -36.05 31.98
C ALA A 9 -29.01 -34.61 31.59
N ALA A 10 -29.78 -33.91 32.43
CA ALA A 10 -30.27 -32.57 32.10
C ALA A 10 -29.26 -31.43 32.37
N ALA A 11 -28.29 -31.65 33.25
CA ALA A 11 -27.30 -30.62 33.62
C ALA A 11 -26.17 -30.45 32.58
N ALA A 12 -25.94 -31.44 31.71
CA ALA A 12 -24.90 -31.37 30.68
C ALA A 12 -25.35 -30.61 29.41
N ALA A 13 -26.66 -30.52 29.14
CA ALA A 13 -27.18 -29.86 27.95
C ALA A 13 -27.24 -28.32 28.09
N VAL A 14 -27.42 -27.80 29.32
CA VAL A 14 -27.52 -26.35 29.56
C VAL A 14 -26.14 -25.68 29.62
N LEU A 15 -25.10 -26.40 30.05
CA LEU A 15 -23.73 -25.86 30.10
C LEU A 15 -23.06 -25.76 28.71
N MET A 16 -23.53 -26.53 27.72
CA MET A 16 -23.04 -26.49 26.33
C MET A 16 -23.70 -25.38 25.48
N LEU A 17 -24.83 -24.80 25.89
CA LEU A 17 -25.48 -23.70 25.18
C LEU A 17 -25.01 -22.30 25.61
N ALA A 18 -24.26 -22.19 26.70
CA ALA A 18 -23.80 -20.89 27.24
C ALA A 18 -22.43 -20.44 26.70
N LEU A 19 -21.79 -21.21 25.81
CA LEU A 19 -20.42 -20.95 25.34
C LEU A 19 -20.30 -20.57 23.85
N SER A 20 -21.41 -20.43 23.12
CA SER A 20 -21.36 -20.13 21.67
C SER A 20 -21.77 -18.72 21.27
N GLN A 21 -22.02 -17.81 22.22
CA GLN A 21 -22.18 -16.39 21.92
C GLN A 21 -20.85 -15.64 22.01
N VAL A 22 -19.83 -16.13 21.31
CA VAL A 22 -18.80 -15.19 20.83
C VAL A 22 -19.51 -14.40 19.75
N ALA A 23 -20.05 -13.23 20.11
CA ALA A 23 -20.43 -12.25 19.11
C ALA A 23 -19.20 -12.08 18.21
N LEU A 24 -19.34 -12.45 16.93
CA LEU A 24 -18.42 -12.05 15.86
C LEU A 24 -18.53 -10.53 15.75
N ALA A 25 -17.96 -9.82 16.71
CA ALA A 25 -17.69 -8.41 16.54
C ALA A 25 -16.76 -8.29 15.33
N GLY A 26 -17.12 -7.42 14.39
CA GLY A 26 -16.23 -7.05 13.29
C GLY A 26 -14.84 -6.69 13.79
N ALA A 27 -13.84 -6.73 12.92
CA ALA A 27 -12.50 -6.28 13.29
C ALA A 27 -12.57 -4.87 13.89
N THR A 28 -11.83 -4.64 14.97
CA THR A 28 -11.71 -3.29 15.54
C THR A 28 -11.00 -2.39 14.54
N VAL A 29 -11.55 -1.20 14.29
CA VAL A 29 -10.99 -0.24 13.33
C VAL A 29 -10.71 1.09 14.00
N ASP A 30 -9.42 1.41 14.12
CA ASP A 30 -8.93 2.74 14.46
C ASP A 30 -8.34 3.41 13.23
N ILE A 31 -8.83 4.59 12.86
CA ILE A 31 -8.25 5.43 11.83
C ILE A 31 -8.05 6.81 12.44
N SER A 32 -6.80 7.18 12.66
CA SER A 32 -6.44 8.35 13.44
C SER A 32 -5.45 9.27 12.71
N LYS A 33 -5.66 10.57 12.90
CA LYS A 33 -4.73 11.60 12.45
C LYS A 33 -3.48 11.54 13.33
N VAL A 34 -2.30 11.59 12.71
CA VAL A 34 -1.04 11.66 13.46
C VAL A 34 -0.90 13.03 14.11
N SER A 35 -0.68 13.05 15.41
CA SER A 35 -0.47 14.27 16.20
C SER A 35 0.75 14.22 17.13
N ASP A 36 1.44 13.09 17.22
CA ASP A 36 2.66 12.95 18.01
C ASP A 36 3.89 13.35 17.18
N LYS A 37 4.66 14.32 17.66
CA LYS A 37 5.90 14.81 17.00
C LYS A 37 6.96 13.72 16.82
N ASN A 38 6.95 12.69 17.65
CA ASN A 38 7.90 11.57 17.55
C ASN A 38 7.35 10.40 16.73
N SER A 39 6.24 10.60 16.02
CA SER A 39 5.64 9.55 15.21
C SER A 39 6.58 9.05 14.12
N LEU A 40 6.64 7.73 13.95
CA LEU A 40 7.41 7.08 12.89
C LEU A 40 6.73 7.16 11.52
N VAL A 41 5.48 7.64 11.45
CA VAL A 41 4.67 7.63 10.22
C VAL A 41 5.35 8.31 9.02
N PRO A 42 5.98 9.50 9.13
CA PRO A 42 6.71 10.09 8.01
C PRO A 42 7.83 9.18 7.50
N GLY A 43 8.55 8.50 8.41
CA GLY A 43 9.58 7.53 8.06
C GLY A 43 9.04 6.34 7.28
N GLU A 44 7.96 5.74 7.75
CA GLU A 44 7.33 4.59 7.08
C GLU A 44 6.77 4.93 5.70
N LEU A 45 6.21 6.13 5.55
CA LEU A 45 5.73 6.62 4.25
C LEU A 45 6.89 6.91 3.29
N VAL A 46 8.02 7.42 3.78
CA VAL A 46 9.23 7.58 2.97
C VAL A 46 9.75 6.22 2.52
N ASN A 47 9.82 5.22 3.41
CA ASN A 47 10.23 3.85 3.06
C ASN A 47 9.36 3.27 1.94
N ALA A 48 8.04 3.44 2.06
CA ALA A 48 7.09 2.95 1.06
C ALA A 48 7.27 3.62 -0.30
N MET A 49 7.49 4.94 -0.33
CA MET A 49 7.78 5.65 -1.57
C MET A 49 9.13 5.23 -2.14
N GLU A 50 10.17 5.11 -1.32
CA GLU A 50 11.50 4.67 -1.72
C GLU A 50 11.49 3.29 -2.36
N TYR A 51 10.61 2.40 -1.90
CA TYR A 51 10.38 1.10 -2.51
C TYR A 51 10.07 1.21 -4.01
N HIS A 52 9.16 2.11 -4.37
CA HIS A 52 8.77 2.36 -5.76
C HIS A 52 9.87 3.11 -6.52
N VAL A 53 10.44 4.14 -5.90
CA VAL A 53 11.51 4.98 -6.48
C VAL A 53 12.74 4.16 -6.85
N ASN A 54 13.19 3.28 -5.94
CA ASN A 54 14.36 2.44 -6.15
C ASN A 54 14.11 1.38 -7.22
N GLY A 55 12.93 0.75 -7.22
CA GLY A 55 12.59 -0.21 -8.26
C GLY A 55 12.47 0.42 -9.64
N VAL A 56 11.94 1.65 -9.74
CA VAL A 56 11.98 2.43 -10.99
C VAL A 56 13.39 2.80 -11.39
N SER A 57 14.22 3.26 -10.45
CA SER A 57 15.60 3.63 -10.76
C SER A 57 16.37 2.43 -11.32
N GLY A 58 16.16 1.25 -10.73
CA GLY A 58 16.68 -0.02 -11.27
C GLY A 58 16.16 -0.32 -12.67
N ALA A 59 14.84 -0.21 -12.90
CA ALA A 59 14.24 -0.42 -14.21
C ALA A 59 14.79 0.52 -15.28
N ALA A 60 14.87 1.81 -14.96
CA ALA A 60 15.33 2.86 -15.85
C ALA A 60 16.83 2.76 -16.15
N LYS A 61 17.65 2.21 -15.24
CA LYS A 61 19.06 1.89 -15.53
C LYS A 61 19.18 0.75 -16.56
N ALA A 62 18.31 -0.26 -16.45
CA ALA A 62 18.28 -1.39 -17.38
C ALA A 62 17.70 -1.00 -18.75
N ASN A 63 16.63 -0.20 -18.76
CA ASN A 63 15.91 0.26 -19.95
C ASN A 63 15.63 1.77 -19.84
N PRO A 64 16.55 2.65 -20.28
CA PRO A 64 16.41 4.09 -20.11
C PRO A 64 15.14 4.67 -20.77
N PRO A 65 14.18 5.20 -20.00
CA PRO A 65 13.03 5.92 -20.54
C PRO A 65 13.44 7.32 -21.04
N SER A 66 12.61 7.92 -21.88
CA SER A 66 12.85 9.30 -22.33
C SER A 66 12.78 10.31 -21.18
N SER A 67 13.51 11.42 -21.32
CA SER A 67 13.48 12.53 -20.35
C SER A 67 12.07 13.08 -20.11
N SER A 68 11.19 13.02 -21.12
CA SER A 68 9.79 13.44 -21.01
C SER A 68 8.99 12.47 -20.12
N LYS A 69 9.14 11.15 -20.32
CA LYS A 69 8.50 10.13 -19.48
C LYS A 69 8.95 10.24 -18.02
N LEU A 70 10.25 10.43 -17.78
CA LEU A 70 10.78 10.67 -16.43
C LEU A 70 10.22 11.95 -15.79
N LYS A 71 10.13 13.05 -16.55
CA LYS A 71 9.54 14.30 -16.06
C LYS A 71 8.07 14.12 -15.69
N ASN A 72 7.29 13.43 -16.52
CA ASN A 72 5.89 13.13 -16.26
C ASN A 72 5.74 12.24 -15.01
N LEU A 73 6.56 11.20 -14.87
CA LEU A 73 6.55 10.33 -13.69
C LEU A 73 6.81 11.13 -12.40
N VAL A 74 7.88 11.93 -12.39
CA VAL A 74 8.23 12.77 -11.23
C VAL A 74 7.10 13.75 -10.89
N ALA A 75 6.47 14.35 -11.90
CA ALA A 75 5.35 15.25 -11.69
C ALA A 75 4.17 14.54 -11.01
N LYS A 76 3.84 13.32 -11.46
CA LYS A 76 2.79 12.50 -10.85
C LYS A 76 3.13 12.10 -9.40
N TRP A 77 4.36 11.64 -9.15
CA TRP A 77 4.80 11.20 -7.82
C TRP A 77 4.90 12.32 -6.78
N ARG A 78 5.17 13.56 -7.20
CA ARG A 78 5.14 14.73 -6.29
C ARG A 78 3.75 15.01 -5.71
N GLY A 79 2.69 14.61 -6.41
CA GLY A 79 1.31 14.78 -5.95
C GLY A 79 0.69 13.49 -5.43
N ALA A 80 1.37 12.35 -5.59
CA ALA A 80 0.79 11.05 -5.26
C ALA A 80 0.63 10.87 -3.75
N THR A 81 -0.50 10.29 -3.38
CA THR A 81 -0.71 9.66 -2.09
C THR A 81 0.16 8.44 -1.99
N VAL A 82 0.81 8.27 -0.85
CA VAL A 82 1.59 7.09 -0.50
C VAL A 82 0.85 6.36 0.61
N ALA A 83 0.71 5.05 0.47
CA ALA A 83 0.16 4.21 1.52
C ALA A 83 1.06 3.00 1.75
N ARG A 84 1.19 2.61 3.02
CA ARG A 84 1.90 1.41 3.46
C ARG A 84 1.00 0.63 4.38
N PHE A 85 0.77 -0.64 4.08
CA PHE A 85 0.00 -1.53 4.94
C PHE A 85 0.87 -2.70 5.35
N GLU A 86 0.97 -2.95 6.65
CA GLU A 86 1.68 -4.05 7.25
C GLU A 86 0.66 -5.03 7.84
N TYR A 87 0.63 -6.23 7.30
CA TYR A 87 -0.24 -7.31 7.74
C TYR A 87 0.59 -8.32 8.54
N ASN A 88 0.31 -8.41 9.83
CA ASN A 88 0.98 -9.27 10.79
C ASN A 88 0.17 -10.55 10.99
N TYR A 89 0.78 -11.70 10.81
CA TYR A 89 0.11 -12.99 10.91
C TYR A 89 1.04 -14.06 11.50
N PRO A 90 0.51 -15.23 11.91
CA PRO A 90 1.36 -16.34 12.36
C PRO A 90 2.33 -16.78 11.25
N GLY A 91 3.61 -16.44 11.43
CA GLY A 91 4.66 -16.70 10.44
C GLY A 91 5.36 -15.47 9.87
N GLY A 92 4.88 -14.25 10.18
CA GLY A 92 5.62 -13.02 9.90
C GLY A 92 4.73 -11.84 9.51
N THR A 93 5.35 -10.87 8.85
CA THR A 93 4.70 -9.63 8.39
C THR A 93 4.79 -9.53 6.88
N ARG A 94 3.66 -9.22 6.24
CA ARG A 94 3.61 -8.83 4.83
C ARG A 94 3.36 -7.34 4.71
N VAL A 95 4.20 -6.68 3.93
CA VAL A 95 4.14 -5.24 3.68
C VAL A 95 3.66 -4.97 2.26
N TYR A 96 2.70 -4.07 2.13
CA TYR A 96 2.13 -3.61 0.86
C TYR A 96 2.36 -2.10 0.72
N ASN A 97 3.28 -1.73 -0.17
CA ASN A 97 3.59 -0.34 -0.49
C ASN A 97 2.82 0.10 -1.72
N ALA A 98 2.02 1.16 -1.62
CA ALA A 98 1.20 1.67 -2.71
C ALA A 98 1.44 3.16 -2.97
N MET A 99 1.28 3.55 -4.22
CA MET A 99 1.18 4.95 -4.62
C MET A 99 -0.02 5.17 -5.51
N SER A 100 -0.69 6.31 -5.30
CA SER A 100 -1.88 6.66 -6.07
C SER A 100 -1.54 6.99 -7.53
N GLY A 101 -2.52 6.83 -8.41
CA GLY A 101 -2.42 7.14 -9.83
C GLY A 101 -2.12 5.90 -10.68
N GLN A 102 -1.64 6.13 -11.91
CA GLN A 102 -1.30 5.04 -12.83
C GLN A 102 -0.11 4.23 -12.31
N ASP A 103 -0.10 2.93 -12.61
CA ASP A 103 1.04 2.10 -12.27
C ASP A 103 2.25 2.56 -13.09
N THR A 104 3.42 2.59 -12.46
CA THR A 104 4.59 3.20 -13.07
C THR A 104 5.04 2.48 -14.34
N ALA A 105 4.69 1.19 -14.48
CA ALA A 105 4.79 0.43 -15.72
C ALA A 105 4.26 1.22 -16.90
N ASP A 106 3.01 1.67 -16.78
CA ASP A 106 2.24 2.34 -17.81
C ASP A 106 2.76 3.74 -18.08
N LEU A 107 3.42 4.36 -17.08
CA LEU A 107 4.02 5.68 -17.19
C LEU A 107 5.38 5.66 -17.91
N LEU A 108 6.12 4.58 -17.78
CA LEU A 108 7.49 4.47 -18.31
C LEU A 108 7.56 3.69 -19.63
N TYR A 109 6.74 2.67 -19.79
CA TYR A 109 6.81 1.73 -20.91
C TYR A 109 5.45 1.64 -21.58
N GLU A 110 5.45 1.52 -22.91
CA GLU A 110 4.20 1.29 -23.65
C GLU A 110 3.77 -0.16 -23.45
N ALA A 111 2.46 -0.40 -23.31
CA ALA A 111 1.88 -1.69 -22.93
C ALA A 111 2.21 -2.85 -23.89
N ASN A 112 2.83 -2.59 -25.06
CA ASN A 112 3.06 -3.56 -26.12
C ASN A 112 4.47 -3.56 -26.73
N SER A 113 5.46 -2.87 -26.16
CA SER A 113 6.83 -2.98 -26.72
C SER A 113 7.44 -4.33 -26.34
N ALA A 114 7.48 -5.23 -27.31
CA ALA A 114 8.07 -6.56 -27.22
C ALA A 114 9.49 -6.48 -26.63
N GLY A 115 9.67 -7.01 -25.42
CA GLY A 115 10.96 -7.05 -24.73
C GLY A 115 11.02 -6.33 -23.38
N HIS A 116 10.00 -5.55 -22.99
CA HIS A 116 9.95 -5.02 -21.62
C HIS A 116 9.44 -6.08 -20.65
N LYS A 117 10.27 -6.46 -19.67
CA LYS A 117 9.76 -7.21 -18.52
C LYS A 117 8.66 -6.37 -17.87
N ALA A 118 7.52 -6.99 -17.58
CA ALA A 118 6.46 -6.34 -16.83
C ALA A 118 7.07 -5.67 -15.60
N TYR A 119 6.77 -4.40 -15.37
CA TYR A 119 7.21 -3.61 -14.23
C TYR A 119 7.23 -4.33 -12.86
N PRO A 120 6.31 -5.26 -12.52
CA PRO A 120 6.46 -6.12 -11.33
C PRO A 120 7.78 -6.89 -11.24
N GLY A 121 8.50 -7.13 -12.35
CA GLY A 121 9.83 -7.74 -12.35
C GLY A 121 10.98 -6.80 -12.00
N TYR A 122 10.74 -5.48 -11.91
CA TYR A 122 11.74 -4.47 -11.49
C TYR A 122 11.48 -3.92 -10.10
N LEU A 123 10.22 -3.91 -9.67
CA LEU A 123 9.95 -3.73 -8.25
C LEU A 123 10.38 -5.00 -7.52
N ARG A 124 11.03 -4.83 -6.37
CA ARG A 124 11.23 -5.96 -5.46
C ARG A 124 9.83 -6.54 -5.21
N GLN A 125 9.68 -7.84 -5.33
CA GLN A 125 8.47 -8.56 -4.96
C GLN A 125 9.01 -9.72 -4.16
N SER A 126 8.96 -9.60 -2.84
CA SER A 126 9.44 -10.65 -1.95
C SER A 126 8.26 -11.29 -1.20
N SER A 127 8.56 -12.37 -0.49
CA SER A 127 7.63 -12.96 0.47
C SER A 127 7.33 -12.05 1.67
N VAL A 128 8.03 -10.91 1.81
CA VAL A 128 7.91 -10.00 2.96
C VAL A 128 7.34 -8.64 2.55
N GLU A 129 7.74 -8.12 1.40
CA GLU A 129 7.36 -6.78 0.97
C GLU A 129 7.01 -6.78 -0.51
N LYS A 130 5.94 -6.08 -0.85
CA LYS A 130 5.39 -6.00 -2.21
C LYS A 130 5.02 -4.56 -2.54
N ALA A 131 5.17 -4.23 -3.82
CA ALA A 131 4.50 -3.07 -4.37
C ALA A 131 3.09 -3.44 -4.82
N ALA A 132 2.12 -2.71 -4.28
CA ALA A 132 0.72 -2.82 -4.63
C ALA A 132 0.43 -2.06 -5.93
N THR A 133 -0.37 -2.69 -6.80
CA THR A 133 -0.73 -2.20 -8.13
C THR A 133 -2.24 -2.31 -8.34
N ASN A 134 -2.75 -1.85 -9.48
CA ASN A 134 -4.15 -2.07 -9.82
C ASN A 134 -4.38 -3.55 -10.15
N VAL A 135 -4.80 -4.34 -9.16
CA VAL A 135 -5.13 -5.75 -9.34
C VAL A 135 -6.64 -5.95 -9.43
N ASN A 136 -7.07 -6.77 -10.39
CA ASN A 136 -8.40 -7.35 -10.36
C ASN A 136 -8.40 -8.57 -9.45
N VAL A 137 -9.35 -8.63 -8.53
CA VAL A 137 -9.50 -9.73 -7.58
C VAL A 137 -10.84 -10.40 -7.86
N PRO A 138 -10.86 -11.47 -8.67
CA PRO A 138 -12.07 -12.22 -8.93
C PRO A 138 -12.68 -12.71 -7.62
N ASN A 139 -13.99 -12.48 -7.42
CA ASN A 139 -14.70 -12.79 -6.19
C ASN A 139 -14.17 -12.05 -4.94
N GLY A 140 -13.39 -10.98 -5.14
CA GLY A 140 -13.00 -10.07 -4.08
C GLY A 140 -14.21 -9.38 -3.46
N LYS A 141 -14.17 -9.23 -2.15
CA LYS A 141 -15.14 -8.54 -1.32
C LYS A 141 -14.78 -7.07 -1.13
N LEU A 142 -13.53 -6.67 -1.40
CA LEU A 142 -13.07 -5.29 -1.30
C LEU A 142 -13.23 -4.55 -2.65
N SER A 143 -14.16 -3.60 -2.70
CA SER A 143 -14.37 -2.75 -3.86
C SER A 143 -14.83 -1.35 -3.47
N ALA A 144 -14.18 -0.34 -4.04
CA ALA A 144 -14.72 1.02 -4.06
C ALA A 144 -15.80 1.17 -5.16
N THR A 145 -16.70 2.13 -4.99
CA THR A 145 -17.68 2.54 -6.01
C THR A 145 -16.96 3.19 -7.21
N ILE A 146 -17.52 3.05 -8.41
CA ILE A 146 -16.84 3.16 -9.72
C ILE A 146 -16.35 4.58 -10.07
N GLY A 147 -15.18 4.70 -10.72
CA GLY A 147 -14.87 5.79 -11.67
C GLY A 147 -13.41 6.25 -11.73
N GLN A 148 -12.82 6.62 -10.60
CA GLN A 148 -11.44 7.15 -10.50
C GLN A 148 -10.64 6.60 -9.31
N GLN A 149 -11.30 5.89 -8.40
CA GLN A 149 -10.75 5.45 -7.11
C GLN A 149 -10.00 4.11 -7.18
N ALA A 150 -10.07 3.41 -8.32
CA ALA A 150 -9.26 2.20 -8.57
C ALA A 150 -7.76 2.48 -8.35
N THR A 151 -7.35 3.71 -8.64
CA THR A 151 -5.95 4.14 -8.54
C THR A 151 -5.58 4.71 -7.18
N ASP A 152 -6.46 4.71 -6.18
CA ASP A 152 -6.13 5.18 -4.84
C ASP A 152 -5.11 4.23 -4.19
N ALA A 153 -4.15 4.78 -3.45
CA ALA A 153 -3.05 4.01 -2.88
C ALA A 153 -3.58 2.95 -1.90
N GLU A 154 -4.54 3.36 -1.07
CA GLU A 154 -5.22 2.51 -0.10
C GLU A 154 -5.90 1.34 -0.78
N LEU A 155 -6.69 1.60 -1.83
CA LEU A 155 -7.42 0.55 -2.51
C LEU A 155 -6.49 -0.43 -3.22
N LYS A 156 -5.41 0.04 -3.85
CA LYS A 156 -4.38 -0.84 -4.43
C LYS A 156 -3.78 -1.75 -3.36
N ALA A 157 -3.40 -1.20 -2.21
CA ALA A 157 -2.83 -1.98 -1.11
C ALA A 157 -3.82 -3.03 -0.61
N LEU A 158 -5.06 -2.63 -0.32
CA LEU A 158 -6.10 -3.51 0.20
C LEU A 158 -6.50 -4.61 -0.79
N LYS A 159 -6.61 -4.31 -2.09
CA LYS A 159 -6.88 -5.33 -3.12
C LYS A 159 -5.70 -6.28 -3.31
N THR A 160 -4.47 -5.79 -3.24
CA THR A 160 -3.29 -6.66 -3.29
C THR A 160 -3.24 -7.59 -2.08
N PHE A 161 -3.57 -7.07 -0.89
CA PHE A 161 -3.74 -7.87 0.32
C PHE A 161 -4.83 -8.93 0.17
N GLU A 162 -6.02 -8.55 -0.31
CA GLU A 162 -7.14 -9.47 -0.50
C GLU A 162 -6.76 -10.60 -1.48
N LYS A 163 -6.08 -10.25 -2.58
CA LYS A 163 -5.55 -11.23 -3.51
C LYS A 163 -4.62 -12.22 -2.82
N ASP A 164 -3.64 -11.75 -2.03
CA ASP A 164 -2.70 -12.61 -1.33
C ASP A 164 -3.39 -13.52 -0.30
N ILE A 165 -4.46 -13.06 0.35
CA ILE A 165 -5.30 -13.86 1.25
C ILE A 165 -6.08 -14.95 0.48
N LEU A 166 -6.67 -14.59 -0.67
CA LEU A 166 -7.46 -15.51 -1.49
C LEU A 166 -6.59 -16.56 -2.19
N ASP A 167 -5.39 -16.16 -2.62
CA ASP A 167 -4.40 -17.05 -3.23
C ASP A 167 -3.67 -17.93 -2.19
N GLY A 168 -3.90 -17.70 -0.88
CA GLY A 168 -3.23 -18.43 0.20
C GLY A 168 -1.74 -18.05 0.39
N ALA A 169 -1.29 -16.95 -0.18
CA ALA A 169 0.08 -16.45 -0.05
C ALA A 169 0.39 -15.89 1.35
N VAL A 170 -0.65 -15.46 2.07
CA VAL A 170 -0.61 -15.14 3.51
C VAL A 170 -1.84 -15.77 4.19
N PRO A 171 -1.72 -16.25 5.44
CA PRO A 171 -2.85 -16.80 6.17
C PRO A 171 -3.82 -15.70 6.61
N ARG A 172 -5.04 -16.12 6.89
CA ARG A 172 -6.18 -15.32 7.35
C ARG A 172 -6.13 -14.99 8.84
N GLY A 173 -6.84 -13.95 9.27
CA GLY A 173 -7.08 -13.62 10.69
C GLY A 173 -5.98 -12.81 11.39
N GLY A 174 -4.99 -12.30 10.66
CA GLY A 174 -3.94 -11.44 11.19
C GLY A 174 -4.40 -10.01 11.51
N SER A 175 -3.49 -9.16 11.99
CA SER A 175 -3.76 -7.75 12.25
C SER A 175 -3.12 -6.84 11.20
N MET A 176 -3.71 -5.67 10.98
CA MET A 176 -3.27 -4.73 9.96
C MET A 176 -2.91 -3.37 10.57
N VAL A 177 -1.72 -2.88 10.24
CA VAL A 177 -1.29 -1.51 10.52
C VAL A 177 -1.12 -0.77 9.19
N GLY A 178 -1.71 0.41 9.07
CA GLY A 178 -1.68 1.23 7.86
C GLY A 178 -1.08 2.60 8.13
N TYR A 179 -0.32 3.12 7.18
CA TYR A 179 0.23 4.47 7.16
C TYR A 179 -0.16 5.12 5.84
N ILE A 180 -0.76 6.32 5.87
CA ILE A 180 -1.22 7.01 4.66
C ILE A 180 -0.76 8.47 4.69
N SER A 181 -0.24 8.97 3.57
CA SER A 181 0.28 10.35 3.47
C SER A 181 -0.79 11.43 3.40
N GLN A 182 -2.07 11.06 3.49
CA GLN A 182 -3.23 11.95 3.53
C GLN A 182 -4.40 11.21 4.21
N ALA A 183 -5.44 11.93 4.61
CA ALA A 183 -6.67 11.31 5.10
C ALA A 183 -7.31 10.40 4.02
N PRO A 184 -7.77 9.18 4.38
CA PRO A 184 -8.51 8.32 3.46
C PRO A 184 -9.73 9.07 2.88
N CYS A 185 -9.96 8.92 1.57
CA CYS A 185 -11.18 9.42 0.96
C CYS A 185 -12.40 8.63 1.44
N ALA A 186 -13.61 9.17 1.27
CA ALA A 186 -14.85 8.53 1.77
C ALA A 186 -15.06 7.10 1.24
N SER A 187 -14.66 6.81 0.00
CA SER A 187 -14.73 5.47 -0.55
C SER A 187 -13.74 4.51 0.10
N CYS A 188 -12.49 4.95 0.33
CA CYS A 188 -11.48 4.13 1.01
C CYS A 188 -11.84 3.91 2.49
N ASP A 189 -12.34 4.93 3.18
CA ASP A 189 -12.85 4.82 4.54
C ASP A 189 -13.99 3.80 4.62
N ASN A 190 -14.95 3.83 3.68
CA ASN A 190 -16.00 2.82 3.59
C ASN A 190 -15.45 1.41 3.34
N VAL A 191 -14.48 1.24 2.45
CA VAL A 191 -13.84 -0.07 2.22
C VAL A 191 -13.19 -0.58 3.50
N ILE A 192 -12.46 0.26 4.23
CA ILE A 192 -11.79 -0.14 5.48
C ILE A 192 -12.81 -0.48 6.57
N ARG A 193 -13.74 0.44 6.85
CA ARG A 193 -14.66 0.34 7.99
C ARG A 193 -15.83 -0.59 7.78
N GLN A 194 -16.29 -0.76 6.53
CA GLN A 194 -17.52 -1.53 6.23
C GLN A 194 -17.23 -2.82 5.49
N GLN A 195 -16.25 -2.86 4.59
CA GLN A 195 -16.00 -4.07 3.81
C GLN A 195 -14.97 -4.95 4.51
N LEU A 196 -13.78 -4.40 4.78
CA LEU A 196 -12.67 -5.12 5.40
C LEU A 196 -12.96 -5.47 6.86
N ALA A 197 -13.50 -4.53 7.65
CA ALA A 197 -13.85 -4.80 9.05
C ALA A 197 -14.88 -5.93 9.23
N ASN A 198 -15.80 -6.07 8.26
CA ASN A 198 -16.80 -7.13 8.25
C ASN A 198 -16.25 -8.48 7.73
N GLN A 199 -15.03 -8.51 7.18
CA GLN A 199 -14.30 -9.75 6.89
C GLN A 199 -13.49 -10.16 8.10
N THR A 200 -14.18 -10.63 9.15
CA THR A 200 -13.53 -11.10 10.39
C THR A 200 -12.64 -12.32 10.17
N ASP A 201 -12.80 -13.02 9.05
CA ASP A 201 -11.88 -14.07 8.62
C ASP A 201 -10.63 -13.51 7.92
N TYR A 202 -10.63 -12.28 7.40
CA TYR A 202 -9.44 -11.69 6.76
C TYR A 202 -8.53 -11.04 7.79
N VAL A 203 -9.09 -10.19 8.66
CA VAL A 203 -8.33 -9.40 9.64
C VAL A 203 -9.04 -9.38 10.99
N SER A 204 -8.25 -9.37 12.07
CA SER A 204 -8.76 -9.30 13.45
C SER A 204 -8.77 -7.88 14.02
N ASP A 205 -7.82 -7.04 13.61
CA ASP A 205 -7.68 -5.64 14.06
C ASP A 205 -7.08 -4.79 12.93
N ILE A 206 -7.51 -3.53 12.85
CA ILE A 206 -7.08 -2.56 11.84
C ILE A 206 -6.73 -1.24 12.54
N LYS A 207 -5.48 -0.80 12.41
CA LYS A 207 -5.02 0.50 12.88
C LYS A 207 -4.42 1.28 11.72
N ILE A 208 -4.97 2.43 11.40
CA ILE A 208 -4.49 3.28 10.31
C ILE A 208 -4.15 4.64 10.87
N SER A 209 -2.93 5.08 10.61
CA SER A 209 -2.46 6.42 10.92
C SER A 209 -2.27 7.22 9.63
N TYR A 210 -2.75 8.45 9.60
CA TYR A 210 -2.58 9.32 8.43
C TYR A 210 -1.97 10.67 8.76
N LEU A 211 -1.19 11.19 7.81
CA LEU A 211 -0.73 12.58 7.83
C LEU A 211 -1.84 13.49 7.27
N PRO A 212 -2.18 14.61 7.91
CA PRO A 212 -3.09 15.57 7.31
C PRO A 212 -2.41 16.37 6.20
N LYS A 213 -3.20 17.13 5.44
CA LYS A 213 -2.64 18.15 4.55
C LYS A 213 -2.10 19.29 5.38
N ALA A 214 -0.82 19.61 5.22
CA ALA A 214 -0.14 20.65 5.99
C ALA A 214 -0.86 22.02 5.96
N ALA A 215 -1.48 22.37 4.83
CA ALA A 215 -2.22 23.63 4.66
C ALA A 215 -3.50 23.72 5.49
N GLU A 216 -4.08 22.58 5.88
CA GLU A 216 -5.31 22.49 6.67
C GLU A 216 -5.03 22.47 8.19
N GLU A 217 -3.75 22.41 8.59
CA GLU A 217 -3.33 22.33 9.99
C GLU A 217 -2.77 23.66 10.50
N ALA A 218 -2.96 23.90 11.80
CA ALA A 218 -2.45 25.08 12.49
C ALA A 218 -0.91 25.18 12.37
N GLU A 219 -0.42 26.40 12.21
CA GLU A 219 1.02 26.67 12.19
C GLU A 219 1.68 26.22 13.50
N GLY A 220 2.86 25.60 13.41
CA GLY A 220 3.58 25.05 14.56
C GLY A 220 2.99 23.75 15.16
N SER A 221 1.85 23.25 14.66
CA SER A 221 1.30 21.97 15.10
C SER A 221 2.18 20.80 14.69
N ALA A 222 2.22 19.76 15.53
CA ALA A 222 2.93 18.51 15.25
C ALA A 222 2.52 17.90 13.91
N ALA A 223 1.21 17.87 13.64
CA ALA A 223 0.68 17.26 12.43
C ALA A 223 1.14 18.00 11.16
N ARG A 224 1.23 19.34 11.21
CA ARG A 224 1.79 20.16 10.13
C ARG A 224 3.29 19.92 9.94
N GLU A 225 4.04 19.88 11.03
CA GLU A 225 5.50 19.64 11.03
C GLU A 225 5.84 18.29 10.39
N LEU A 226 5.15 17.22 10.78
CA LEU A 226 5.32 15.88 10.22
C LEU A 226 4.94 15.80 8.74
N ALA A 227 3.85 16.49 8.34
CA ALA A 227 3.48 16.58 6.93
C ALA A 227 4.55 17.31 6.10
N HIS A 228 5.17 18.37 6.63
CA HIS A 228 6.29 19.04 5.99
C HIS A 228 7.54 18.17 5.92
N GLU A 229 7.87 17.43 6.99
CA GLU A 229 8.99 16.48 7.02
C GLU A 229 8.85 15.44 5.90
N PHE A 230 7.69 14.77 5.85
CA PHE A 230 7.39 13.79 4.80
C PHE A 230 7.54 14.40 3.40
N ASN A 231 6.96 15.58 3.17
CA ASN A 231 7.04 16.26 1.88
C ASN A 231 8.47 16.64 1.48
N GLY A 232 9.28 17.10 2.44
CA GLY A 232 10.69 17.44 2.24
C GLY A 232 11.51 16.20 1.86
N ARG A 233 11.38 15.12 2.63
CA ARG A 233 12.07 13.84 2.38
C ARG A 233 11.65 13.20 1.07
N ARG A 234 10.35 13.24 0.74
CA ARG A 234 9.81 12.83 -0.56
C ARG A 234 10.50 13.55 -1.71
N LEU A 235 10.55 14.88 -1.65
CA LEU A 235 11.18 15.67 -2.69
C LEU A 235 12.67 15.34 -2.84
N GLN A 236 13.36 15.12 -1.72
CA GLN A 236 14.78 14.76 -1.71
C GLN A 236 15.02 13.39 -2.39
N SER A 237 14.29 12.36 -1.99
CA SER A 237 14.42 11.01 -2.57
C SER A 237 14.13 10.98 -4.08
N LEU A 238 13.12 11.74 -4.54
CA LEU A 238 12.84 11.90 -5.97
C LEU A 238 13.99 12.56 -6.74
N LYS A 239 14.65 13.56 -6.15
CA LYS A 239 15.81 14.24 -6.75
C LYS A 239 16.98 13.27 -6.89
N ASP A 240 17.30 12.57 -5.81
CA ASP A 240 18.50 11.73 -5.73
C ASP A 240 18.42 10.50 -6.64
N ASN A 241 17.23 9.91 -6.80
CA ASN A 241 17.08 8.63 -7.48
C ASN A 241 16.53 8.70 -8.91
N VAL A 242 15.62 9.63 -9.19
CA VAL A 242 14.93 9.70 -10.49
C VAL A 242 15.37 10.91 -11.30
N MET A 243 15.53 12.08 -10.67
CA MET A 243 15.98 13.26 -11.40
C MET A 243 17.45 13.16 -11.80
N SER A 244 18.29 12.50 -11.00
CA SER A 244 19.69 12.20 -11.35
C SER A 244 19.81 11.37 -12.65
N LEU A 245 18.85 10.48 -12.93
CA LEU A 245 18.80 9.70 -14.16
C LEU A 245 18.60 10.57 -15.41
N ARG A 246 17.97 11.74 -15.29
CA ARG A 246 17.78 12.68 -16.41
C ARG A 246 19.11 13.24 -16.91
N GLY A 247 20.03 13.55 -16.00
CA GLY A 247 21.37 14.05 -16.35
C GLY A 247 22.18 13.00 -17.11
N ASN A 248 22.10 11.74 -16.67
CA ASN A 248 22.81 10.63 -17.30
C ASN A 248 22.23 10.22 -18.66
N ALA A 249 20.91 10.30 -18.85
CA ALA A 249 20.27 10.04 -20.13
C ALA A 249 20.62 11.11 -21.20
N ALA A 250 20.66 12.39 -20.80
CA ALA A 250 21.09 13.48 -21.68
C ALA A 250 22.57 13.36 -22.09
N ALA A 251 23.44 12.95 -21.16
CA ALA A 251 24.84 12.70 -21.45
C ALA A 251 25.03 11.54 -22.46
N ARG A 252 24.27 10.44 -22.32
CA ARG A 252 24.37 9.29 -23.24
C ARG A 252 23.89 9.57 -24.66
N LEU A 253 22.88 10.42 -24.84
CA LEU A 253 22.45 10.86 -26.17
C LEU A 253 23.48 11.75 -26.88
N ASN A 254 24.34 12.44 -26.12
CA ASN A 254 25.42 13.26 -26.69
C ASN A 254 26.67 12.46 -27.10
N VAL A 255 26.86 11.24 -26.58
CA VAL A 255 28.04 10.40 -26.91
C VAL A 255 27.82 9.58 -28.18
N GLY A 256 26.57 9.47 -28.69
CA GLY A 256 26.24 8.78 -29.93
C GLY A 256 26.37 9.62 -31.23
N GLY A 257 26.73 10.90 -31.13
CA GLY A 257 26.77 11.83 -32.26
C GLY A 257 28.12 11.99 -32.96
N GLY A 258 29.14 11.20 -32.60
CA GLY A 258 30.48 11.34 -33.15
C GLY A 258 31.09 9.99 -33.50
N THR A 259 30.87 9.51 -34.71
CA THR A 259 31.82 8.74 -35.57
C THR A 259 31.08 8.16 -36.78
N ALA A 260 30.85 9.01 -37.78
CA ALA A 260 30.65 8.56 -39.17
C ALA A 260 31.38 9.58 -40.05
N GLY A 261 32.67 9.33 -40.29
CA GLY A 261 33.53 10.23 -41.05
C GLY A 261 34.96 9.71 -41.17
N CYS A 262 35.11 8.54 -41.80
CA CYS A 262 36.36 8.12 -42.44
C CYS A 262 35.99 7.29 -43.68
N LEU A 263 35.83 7.98 -44.81
CA LEU A 263 36.21 7.55 -46.15
C LEU A 263 36.68 8.79 -46.90
#